data_AF-A0A9X8YPC4-F1
#
_entry.id   AF-A0A9X8YPC4-F1
#
_cell.length_a   1.000
_cell.length_b   1.000
_cell.length_c   1.000
_cell.angle_alpha   90.00
_cell.angle_beta   90.00
_cell.angle_gamma   90.00
#
_symmetry.space_group_name_H-M   'P 1'
#
loop_
_entity.id
_entity.type
_entity.pdbx_description
1 polymer ?
#
loop_
_entity_poly.entity_id
_entity_poly.type
_entity_poly.pdbx_seq_one_letter_code
_entity_poly.pdbx_strand_id
1 'polypeptide(L)'
;NERAFEPVKLIDRIEHALGTPVQTLVKRRDEQAFALANGQNLMFCEDAARRLYRMLRSQCDYRAFSLRVEHQESLHAHNAVAELSWRGEHHAA
;
A
#
# COMPACT_ATOMS: atom_id res chain seq x y z
N ASN A 1 -22.10 -11.58 14.16
CA ASN A 1 -21.43 -12.36 13.12
C ASN A 1 -20.14 -11.65 12.77
N GLU A 2 -19.04 -11.96 13.48
CA GLU A 2 -17.75 -11.32 13.23
C GLU A 2 -17.19 -11.85 11.92
N ARG A 3 -17.07 -10.98 10.92
CA ARG A 3 -16.41 -11.32 9.67
C ARG A 3 -14.93 -11.51 10.00
N ALA A 4 -14.41 -12.73 9.79
CA ALA A 4 -13.01 -13.04 10.03
C ALA A 4 -12.12 -12.10 9.22
N PHE A 5 -11.05 -11.60 9.85
CA PHE A 5 -10.02 -10.83 9.14
C PHE A 5 -9.32 -11.75 8.13
N GLU A 6 -9.33 -11.36 6.85
CA GLU A 6 -8.71 -12.12 5.76
C GLU A 6 -7.41 -11.45 5.32
N PRO A 7 -6.25 -11.77 5.93
CA PRO A 7 -4.99 -11.07 5.70
C PRO A 7 -4.50 -11.17 4.25
N VAL A 8 -4.67 -12.35 3.63
CA VAL A 8 -4.25 -12.56 2.23
C VAL A 8 -4.97 -11.60 1.29
N LYS A 9 -6.30 -11.45 1.45
CA LYS A 9 -7.05 -10.51 0.62
C LYS A 9 -6.66 -9.05 0.86
N LEU A 10 -6.18 -8.71 2.06
CA LEU A 10 -5.66 -7.37 2.34
C LEU A 10 -4.31 -7.16 1.63
N ILE A 11 -3.42 -8.14 1.66
CA ILE A 11 -2.14 -8.13 0.93
C ILE A 11 -2.39 -7.95 -0.56
N ASP A 12 -3.26 -8.76 -1.17
CA ASP A 12 -3.59 -8.67 -2.60
C ASP A 12 -4.08 -7.27 -3.00
N ARG A 13 -4.91 -6.66 -2.13
CA ARG A 13 -5.41 -5.30 -2.38
C ARG A 13 -4.32 -4.25 -2.25
N ILE A 14 -3.43 -4.36 -1.26
CA ILE A 14 -2.29 -3.47 -1.08
C ILE A 14 -1.36 -3.55 -2.30
N GLU A 15 -0.99 -4.76 -2.71
CA GLU A 15 -0.15 -5.00 -3.87
C GLU A 15 -0.77 -4.46 -5.15
N HIS A 16 -2.08 -4.67 -5.35
CA HIS A 16 -2.81 -4.12 -6.48
C HIS A 16 -2.85 -2.58 -6.47
N ALA A 17 -3.04 -1.96 -5.30
CA ALA A 17 -3.06 -0.51 -5.17
C ALA A 17 -1.69 0.13 -5.44
N LEU A 18 -0.60 -0.57 -5.10
CA LEU A 18 0.77 -0.13 -5.34
C LEU A 18 1.24 -0.42 -6.77
N GLY A 19 0.80 -1.53 -7.38
CA GLY A 19 0.98 -1.83 -8.81
C GLY A 19 2.28 -2.56 -9.19
N THR A 20 3.25 -2.64 -8.29
CA THR A 20 4.52 -3.37 -8.50
C THR A 20 4.87 -4.23 -7.28
N PRO A 21 4.20 -5.38 -7.10
CA PRO A 21 4.50 -6.30 -5.99
C PRO A 21 5.92 -6.85 -6.09
N VAL A 22 6.50 -7.19 -4.94
CA VAL A 22 7.84 -7.78 -4.85
C VAL A 22 7.87 -9.13 -5.55
N GLN A 23 8.91 -9.37 -6.36
CA GLN A 23 9.15 -10.64 -7.03
C GLN A 23 10.49 -11.19 -6.55
N THR A 24 10.50 -12.41 -5.99
CA THR A 24 11.69 -12.98 -5.34
C THR A 24 12.65 -13.66 -6.31
N LEU A 25 12.12 -14.43 -7.27
CA LEU A 25 12.90 -15.12 -8.29
C LEU A 25 12.18 -15.01 -9.63
N VAL A 26 12.85 -14.43 -10.61
CA VAL A 26 12.25 -14.09 -11.92
C VAL A 26 13.17 -14.48 -13.06
N LYS A 27 12.60 -14.75 -14.24
CA LYS A 27 13.38 -14.83 -15.47
C LYS A 27 13.65 -13.41 -15.97
N ARG A 28 14.67 -13.24 -16.82
CA ARG A 28 15.04 -11.95 -17.42
C ARG A 28 13.87 -11.18 -18.04
N ARG A 29 12.94 -11.89 -18.70
CA ARG A 29 11.76 -11.28 -19.33
C ARG A 29 10.82 -10.66 -18.28
N ASP A 30 10.64 -11.32 -17.16
CA ASP A 30 9.74 -10.87 -16.09
C ASP A 30 10.36 -9.69 -15.34
N GLU A 31 11.68 -9.73 -15.10
CA GLU A 31 12.44 -8.60 -14.55
C GLU A 31 12.32 -7.35 -15.44
N GLN A 32 12.45 -7.52 -16.77
CA GLN A 32 12.29 -6.41 -17.70
C GLN A 32 10.87 -5.83 -17.69
N ALA A 33 9.85 -6.69 -17.62
CA ALA A 33 8.47 -6.26 -17.50
C ALA A 33 8.21 -5.52 -16.18
N PHE A 34 8.78 -6.01 -15.07
CA PHE A 34 8.73 -5.37 -13.76
C PHE A 34 9.39 -3.98 -13.80
N ALA A 35 10.59 -3.87 -14.36
CA ALA A 35 11.31 -2.60 -14.47
C ALA A 35 10.52 -1.58 -15.31
N LEU A 36 9.91 -2.01 -16.42
CA LEU A 36 9.05 -1.15 -17.25
C LEU A 36 7.81 -0.68 -16.48
N ALA A 37 7.11 -1.60 -15.81
CA ALA A 37 5.92 -1.29 -15.04
C ALA A 37 6.24 -0.32 -13.89
N ASN A 38 7.36 -0.52 -13.19
CA ASN A 38 7.79 0.37 -12.12
C ASN A 38 8.19 1.76 -12.65
N GLY A 39 8.89 1.82 -13.78
CA GLY A 39 9.24 3.09 -14.43
C GLY A 39 8.01 3.88 -14.93
N GLN A 40 6.91 3.20 -15.26
CA GLN A 40 5.63 3.82 -15.63
C GLN A 40 4.75 4.19 -14.43
N ASN A 41 5.12 3.75 -13.22
CA ASN A 41 4.35 3.91 -11.99
C ASN A 41 5.20 4.50 -10.86
N LEU A 42 6.00 5.53 -11.17
CA LEU A 42 6.78 6.27 -10.17
C LEU A 42 5.84 6.92 -9.14
N MET A 43 6.25 6.87 -7.88
CA MET A 43 5.49 7.46 -6.78
C MET A 43 6.43 7.83 -5.63
N PHE A 44 6.14 8.93 -4.95
CA PHE A 44 6.78 9.25 -3.67
C PHE A 44 6.19 8.39 -2.54
N CYS A 45 6.83 8.42 -1.37
CA CYS A 45 6.35 7.73 -0.17
C CYS A 45 4.91 8.16 0.20
N GLU A 46 4.61 9.45 0.05
CA GLU A 46 3.31 10.05 0.30
C GLU A 46 2.25 9.61 -0.71
N ASP A 47 2.63 9.39 -1.97
CA ASP A 47 1.72 8.91 -3.02
C ASP A 47 1.27 7.48 -2.73
N ALA A 48 2.22 6.61 -2.36
CA ALA A 48 1.92 5.25 -1.90
C ALA A 48 0.96 5.28 -0.70
N ALA A 49 1.23 6.12 0.30
CA ALA A 49 0.34 6.28 1.45
C ALA A 49 -1.06 6.75 1.04
N ARG A 50 -1.19 7.74 0.14
CA ARG A 50 -2.49 8.23 -0.35
C ARG A 50 -3.27 7.16 -1.14
N ARG A 51 -2.59 6.35 -1.94
CA ARG A 51 -3.22 5.23 -2.67
C ARG A 51 -3.78 4.19 -1.69
N LEU A 52 -2.98 3.78 -0.71
CA LEU A 52 -3.41 2.85 0.33
C LEU A 52 -4.54 3.41 1.19
N TYR A 53 -4.49 4.69 1.55
CA TYR A 53 -5.58 5.35 2.26
C TYR A 53 -6.90 5.31 1.50
N ARG A 54 -6.88 5.63 0.19
CA ARG A 54 -8.08 5.57 -0.67
C ARG A 54 -8.62 4.15 -0.78
N MET A 55 -7.74 3.17 -0.95
CA MET A 55 -8.10 1.75 -0.97
C MET A 55 -8.73 1.30 0.35
N LEU A 56 -8.18 1.69 1.50
CA LEU A 56 -8.75 1.35 2.82
C LEU A 56 -10.09 2.08 3.05
N ARG A 57 -10.22 3.33 2.62
CA ARG A 57 -11.46 4.13 2.76
C ARG A 57 -12.59 3.66 1.86
N SER A 58 -12.31 3.11 0.68
CA SER A 58 -13.35 2.53 -0.18
C SER A 58 -13.95 1.26 0.42
N GLN A 59 -13.29 0.65 1.41
CA GLN A 59 -13.86 -0.40 2.24
C GLN A 59 -14.61 0.25 3.40
N CYS A 60 -15.92 0.48 3.24
CA CYS A 60 -16.78 1.09 4.26
C CYS A 60 -16.85 0.32 5.60
N ASP A 61 -16.23 -0.87 5.68
CA ASP A 61 -16.34 -1.80 6.79
C ASP A 61 -15.30 -1.58 7.91
N TYR A 62 -14.25 -0.78 7.69
CA TYR A 62 -13.28 -0.47 8.75
C TYR A 62 -13.80 0.66 9.64
N ARG A 63 -13.68 0.50 10.98
CA ARG A 63 -14.02 1.55 11.95
C ARG A 63 -12.91 2.59 12.11
N ALA A 64 -11.67 2.15 11.94
CA ALA A 64 -10.47 2.96 12.01
C ALA A 64 -9.30 2.21 11.38
N PHE A 65 -8.27 2.92 10.92
CA PHE A 65 -7.00 2.34 10.53
C PHE A 65 -5.86 3.37 10.67
N SER A 66 -4.65 2.85 10.79
CA SER A 66 -3.39 3.59 10.67
C SER A 66 -2.54 2.92 9.61
N LEU A 67 -1.91 3.69 8.75
CA LEU A 67 -0.99 3.21 7.73
C LEU A 67 0.33 3.98 7.86
N ARG A 68 1.44 3.25 7.72
CA ARG A 68 2.79 3.78 7.62
C ARG A 68 3.43 3.20 6.37
N VAL A 69 3.90 4.06 5.48
CA VAL A 69 4.75 3.68 4.35
C VAL A 69 6.16 4.17 4.65
N GLU A 70 7.13 3.32 4.37
CA GLU A 70 8.54 3.63 4.58
C GLU A 70 9.30 3.29 3.30
N HIS A 71 9.92 4.30 2.70
CA HIS A 71 10.86 4.10 1.62
C HIS A 71 12.25 3.93 2.22
N GLN A 72 12.80 2.72 2.07
CA GLN A 72 14.18 2.42 2.43
C GLN A 72 15.10 3.02 1.36
N GLU A 73 15.61 4.20 1.64
CA GLU A 73 16.41 4.98 0.69
C GLU A 73 17.72 4.26 0.37
N SER A 74 18.04 4.17 -0.92
CA SER A 74 19.29 3.57 -1.37
C SER A 74 20.47 4.56 -1.35
N LEU A 75 20.17 5.87 -1.46
CA LEU A 75 21.16 6.94 -1.60
C LEU A 75 21.37 7.76 -0.32
N HIS A 76 20.54 7.56 0.70
CA HIS A 76 20.55 8.33 1.93
C HIS A 76 20.68 7.42 3.15
N ALA A 77 21.34 7.91 4.21
CA ALA A 77 21.49 7.20 5.48
C ALA A 77 20.23 7.30 6.39
N HIS A 78 19.08 7.63 5.80
CA HIS A 78 17.80 7.78 6.49
C HIS A 78 16.67 7.39 5.54
N ASN A 79 15.54 6.95 6.10
CA ASN A 79 14.36 6.55 5.33
C ASN A 79 13.37 7.71 5.19
N ALA A 80 12.66 7.77 4.06
CA ALA A 80 11.50 8.63 3.90
C ALA A 80 10.25 7.90 4.41
N VAL A 81 9.44 8.58 5.23
CA VAL A 81 8.30 7.97 5.93
C VAL A 81 7.05 8.81 5.75
N ALA A 82 5.94 8.17 5.40
CA ALA A 82 4.62 8.79 5.34
C ALA A 82 3.62 8.02 6.21
N GLU A 83 2.89 8.73 7.07
CA GLU A 83 1.88 8.15 7.96
C GLU A 83 0.52 8.81 7.73
N LEU A 84 -0.54 7.99 7.65
CA LEU A 84 -1.92 8.45 7.59
C LEU A 84 -2.75 7.63 8.57
N SER A 85 -3.68 8.29 9.26
CA SER A 85 -4.66 7.61 10.11
C SER A 85 -6.05 8.12 9.81
N TRP A 86 -7.03 7.24 10.00
CA TRP A 86 -8.43 7.56 9.89
C TRP A 86 -9.21 6.85 10.99
N ARG A 87 -10.19 7.56 11.55
CA ARG A 87 -11.19 7.01 12.45
C ARG A 87 -12.55 7.45 11.94
N GLY A 88 -13.50 6.52 11.87
CA GLY A 88 -14.89 6.86 11.60
C GLY A 88 -15.45 7.69 12.75
N GLU A 89 -16.27 8.68 12.43
CA GLU A 89 -17.02 9.41 13.44
C GLU A 89 -18.06 8.45 14.05
N HIS A 90 -18.09 8.37 15.38
CA HIS A 90 -19.25 7.84 16.08
C HIS A 90 -20.38 8.84 15.87
N HIS A 91 -21.34 8.53 15.00
CA HIS A 91 -22.64 9.20 15.06
C HIS A 91 -23.33 8.71 16.34
N ALA A 92 -23.13 9.44 17.44
CA ALA A 92 -23.97 9.32 18.62
C ALA A 92 -25.33 9.91 18.23
N ALA A 93 -26.25 9.04 17.84
CA ALA A 93 -27.68 9.32 17.82
C ALA A 93 -28.26 8.88 19.16
#